data_AF-A0A3M0BFG0-F1
#
_entry.id   AF-A0A3M0BFG0-F1
#
_cell.length_a   1.000
_cell.length_b   1.000
_cell.length_c   1.000
_cell.angle_alpha   90.00
_cell.angle_beta   90.00
_cell.angle_gamma   90.00
#
_symmetry.space_group_name_H-M   'P 1'
#
loop_
_entity.id
_entity.type
_entity.pdbx_description
1 polymer ?
#
loop_
_entity_poly.entity_id
_entity_poly.type
_entity_poly.pdbx_seq_one_letter_code
_entity_poly.pdbx_strand_id
1 'polypeptide(L)'
;MSLKKLLALFLAIIAISVYNPAVAEEDDEDNEIDLTSAVITAESCAKEAEETGEFSVLSSCPPHKAFEGIPADKIYTAAPKVVVFDVTEGEYYYVKPTKDGVTYSELLEGFGGTLDGSGVIVGEKNGISIVKFEEVDITPKPKPGFFKGCL
;
A
#
# COMPACT_ATOMS: atom_id res chain seq x y z
N MET A 1 9.19 2.11 -69.54
CA MET A 1 8.60 3.41 -69.14
C MET A 1 7.61 3.12 -68.03
N SER A 2 7.64 3.70 -66.83
CA SER A 2 8.15 5.01 -66.44
C SER A 2 8.63 4.96 -64.99
N LEU A 3 9.86 5.44 -64.78
CA LEU A 3 10.59 5.60 -63.52
C LEU A 3 9.91 6.56 -62.51
N LYS A 4 8.71 7.07 -62.85
CA LYS A 4 7.95 8.03 -62.06
C LYS A 4 6.94 7.41 -61.10
N LYS A 5 6.71 6.09 -61.15
CA LYS A 5 5.73 5.41 -60.27
C LYS A 5 6.32 4.67 -59.07
N LEU A 6 7.65 4.61 -58.95
CA LEU A 6 8.32 3.95 -57.82
C LEU A 6 8.74 4.93 -56.70
N LEU A 7 8.67 6.24 -56.95
CA LEU A 7 9.15 7.27 -56.01
C LEU A 7 8.08 7.82 -55.05
N ALA A 8 6.84 7.34 -55.15
CA ALA A 8 5.71 7.84 -54.35
C ALA A 8 5.36 6.93 -53.15
N LEU A 9 6.17 5.91 -52.87
CA LEU A 9 5.93 4.94 -51.78
C LEU A 9 7.12 4.82 -50.82
N PHE A 10 7.89 5.90 -50.65
CA PHE A 10 9.06 5.94 -49.75
C PHE A 10 9.09 7.15 -48.82
N LEU A 11 7.92 7.76 -48.57
CA LEU A 11 7.78 9.00 -47.79
C LEU A 11 6.67 8.89 -46.72
N ALA A 12 6.58 7.74 -46.06
CA ALA A 12 5.60 7.49 -44.99
C ALA A 12 6.16 6.68 -43.80
N ILE A 13 7.47 6.58 -43.67
CA ILE A 13 8.19 5.89 -42.58
C ILE A 13 9.45 6.75 -42.42
N ILE A 14 9.77 7.47 -41.35
CA ILE A 14 9.75 7.19 -39.92
C ILE A 14 9.70 8.57 -39.24
N ALA A 15 8.58 8.90 -38.60
CA ALA A 15 8.52 9.97 -37.61
C ALA A 15 7.67 9.47 -36.45
N ILE A 16 8.06 8.31 -35.90
CA ILE A 16 7.67 7.96 -34.54
C ILE A 16 8.69 8.69 -33.68
N SER A 17 8.36 9.93 -33.35
CA SER A 17 8.97 10.68 -32.27
C SER A 17 8.95 9.76 -31.05
N VAL A 18 10.14 9.32 -30.65
CA VAL A 18 10.37 8.66 -29.38
C VAL A 18 10.07 9.73 -28.34
N TYR A 19 8.81 9.80 -27.91
CA TYR A 19 8.47 10.32 -26.59
C TYR A 19 9.12 9.36 -25.60
N ASN A 20 10.38 9.60 -25.27
CA ASN A 20 10.85 9.24 -23.96
C ASN A 20 10.04 10.13 -23.01
N PRO A 21 9.16 9.59 -22.15
CA PRO A 21 8.84 10.33 -20.94
C PRO A 21 10.19 10.54 -20.25
N ALA A 22 10.66 11.78 -20.23
CA ALA A 22 11.61 12.21 -19.25
C ALA A 22 10.96 11.88 -17.92
N VAL A 23 11.42 10.82 -17.27
CA VAL A 23 11.21 10.61 -15.86
C VAL A 23 11.90 11.80 -15.22
N ALA A 24 11.09 12.81 -14.90
CA ALA A 24 11.48 13.84 -13.97
C ALA A 24 11.73 13.10 -12.66
N GLU A 25 12.99 13.05 -12.25
CA GLU A 25 13.34 12.82 -10.85
C GLU A 25 12.84 14.07 -10.12
N GLU A 26 11.57 14.03 -9.69
CA GLU A 26 11.03 15.00 -8.73
C GLU A 26 11.68 14.72 -7.38
N ASP A 27 12.17 15.79 -6.74
CA ASP A 27 12.86 15.81 -5.46
C ASP A 27 12.23 14.84 -4.44
N ASP A 28 13.09 13.99 -3.85
CA ASP A 28 12.74 12.94 -2.88
C ASP A 28 12.17 13.48 -1.54
N GLU A 29 12.03 14.80 -1.33
CA GLU A 29 11.51 15.40 -0.09
C GLU A 29 9.97 15.45 -0.04
N ASP A 30 9.27 15.51 -1.18
CA ASP A 30 7.80 15.67 -1.21
C ASP A 30 7.02 14.36 -0.98
N ASN A 31 7.71 13.24 -0.76
CA ASN A 31 7.11 11.91 -0.63
C ASN A 31 7.25 11.30 0.78
N GLU A 32 7.79 12.06 1.73
CA GLU A 32 7.86 11.64 3.13
C GLU A 32 6.46 11.64 3.77
N ILE A 33 6.21 10.64 4.62
CA ILE A 33 4.96 10.51 5.38
C ILE A 33 5.29 10.11 6.82
N ASP A 34 4.63 10.80 7.75
CA ASP A 34 4.66 10.49 9.18
C ASP A 34 3.27 10.02 9.62
N LEU A 35 3.18 8.77 10.05
CA LEU A 35 1.96 8.19 10.57
C LEU A 35 2.02 8.15 12.09
N THR A 36 0.96 8.68 12.73
CA THR A 36 0.77 8.59 14.18
C THR A 36 -0.48 7.78 14.48
N SER A 37 -0.30 6.68 15.20
CA SER A 37 -1.36 5.76 15.64
C SER A 37 -2.21 5.20 14.50
N ALA A 38 -1.60 5.00 13.33
CA ALA A 38 -2.28 4.40 12.18
C ALA A 38 -2.68 2.96 12.48
N VAL A 39 -3.90 2.57 12.15
CA VAL A 39 -4.43 1.25 12.51
C VAL A 39 -3.99 0.21 11.50
N ILE A 40 -3.36 -0.87 11.96
CA ILE A 40 -2.99 -2.01 11.11
C ILE A 40 -4.25 -2.86 10.88
N THR A 41 -4.72 -2.97 9.63
CA THR A 41 -5.97 -3.67 9.32
C THR A 41 -5.94 -4.36 7.95
N ALA A 42 -7.03 -5.03 7.58
CA ALA A 42 -7.18 -5.62 6.25
C ALA A 42 -7.71 -4.60 5.24
N GLU A 43 -7.29 -4.71 3.97
CA GLU A 43 -7.73 -3.83 2.86
C GLU A 43 -9.26 -3.67 2.80
N SER A 44 -10.01 -4.77 2.99
CA SER A 44 -11.48 -4.71 2.94
C SER A 44 -12.10 -3.94 4.11
N CYS A 45 -11.50 -3.99 5.30
CA CYS A 45 -11.96 -3.23 6.46
C CYS A 45 -11.56 -1.75 6.38
N ALA A 46 -10.37 -1.45 5.85
CA ALA A 46 -9.95 -0.08 5.57
C ALA A 46 -10.88 0.60 4.56
N LYS A 47 -11.19 -0.10 3.46
CA LYS A 47 -12.13 0.39 2.45
C LYS A 47 -13.53 0.62 3.03
N GLU A 48 -14.02 -0.30 3.86
CA GLU A 48 -15.31 -0.12 4.54
C GLU A 48 -15.30 1.12 5.45
N ALA A 49 -14.22 1.34 6.20
CA ALA A 49 -14.08 2.53 7.05
C ALA A 49 -14.04 3.83 6.24
N GLU A 50 -13.31 3.85 5.12
CA GLU A 50 -13.24 4.99 4.21
C GLU A 50 -14.62 5.31 3.59
N GLU A 51 -15.35 4.29 3.13
CA GLU A 51 -16.66 4.46 2.48
C GLU A 51 -17.77 4.87 3.45
N THR A 52 -17.71 4.39 4.69
CA THR A 52 -18.80 4.57 5.69
C THR A 52 -18.51 5.64 6.74
N GLY A 53 -17.24 5.97 6.98
CA GLY A 53 -16.79 6.76 8.11
C GLY A 53 -16.81 6.02 9.45
N GLU A 54 -17.09 4.71 9.48
CA GLU A 54 -17.15 3.92 10.71
C GLU A 54 -15.78 3.35 11.10
N PHE A 55 -14.90 4.15 11.70
CA PHE A 55 -13.54 3.71 12.07
C PHE A 55 -13.47 2.56 13.10
N SER A 56 -14.60 2.21 13.74
CA SER A 56 -14.67 1.06 14.66
C SER A 56 -14.40 -0.28 13.96
N VAL A 57 -14.62 -0.36 12.64
CA VAL A 57 -14.36 -1.57 11.84
C VAL A 57 -12.86 -1.85 11.69
N LEU A 58 -12.00 -0.82 11.80
CA LEU A 58 -10.56 -0.95 11.61
C LEU A 58 -9.93 -1.86 12.67
N SER A 59 -10.20 -1.57 13.95
CA SER A 59 -9.63 -2.31 15.09
C SER A 59 -10.40 -3.58 15.44
N SER A 60 -11.65 -3.70 14.98
CA SER A 60 -12.48 -4.91 15.16
C SER A 60 -12.40 -5.88 13.98
N CYS A 61 -11.72 -5.49 12.90
CA CYS A 61 -11.48 -6.31 11.72
C CYS A 61 -10.91 -7.68 12.14
N PRO A 62 -11.49 -8.80 11.67
CA PRO A 62 -10.97 -10.11 12.02
C PRO A 62 -9.74 -10.45 11.15
N PRO A 63 -8.65 -11.03 11.72
CA PRO A 63 -7.39 -11.24 11.00
C PRO A 63 -7.49 -12.07 9.71
N HIS A 64 -8.47 -12.97 9.61
CA HIS A 64 -8.67 -13.77 8.39
C HIS A 64 -9.03 -12.93 7.16
N LYS A 65 -9.54 -11.70 7.33
CA LYS A 65 -9.84 -10.76 6.24
C LYS A 65 -8.58 -10.36 5.47
N ALA A 66 -7.41 -10.36 6.11
CA ALA A 66 -6.13 -10.13 5.43
C ALA A 66 -5.82 -11.20 4.36
N PHE A 67 -6.50 -12.34 4.38
CA PHE A 67 -6.31 -13.42 3.39
C PHE A 67 -7.52 -13.60 2.46
N GLU A 68 -8.49 -12.69 2.50
CA GLU A 68 -9.71 -12.77 1.71
C GLU A 68 -9.41 -12.74 0.20
N GLY A 69 -9.94 -13.73 -0.53
CA GLY A 69 -9.71 -13.90 -1.96
C GLY A 69 -8.36 -14.54 -2.34
N ILE A 70 -7.54 -14.95 -1.36
CA ILE A 70 -6.35 -15.77 -1.62
C ILE A 70 -6.78 -17.24 -1.77
N PRO A 71 -6.44 -17.92 -2.89
CA PRO A 71 -6.71 -19.34 -3.05
C PRO A 71 -6.08 -20.19 -1.95
N ALA A 72 -6.76 -21.26 -1.52
CA ALA A 72 -6.30 -22.11 -0.41
C ALA A 72 -4.91 -22.75 -0.68
N ASP A 73 -4.59 -23.04 -1.94
CA ASP A 73 -3.29 -23.55 -2.38
C ASP A 73 -2.15 -22.52 -2.28
N LYS A 74 -2.48 -21.24 -2.04
CA LYS A 74 -1.53 -20.11 -1.98
C LYS A 74 -1.51 -19.38 -0.65
N ILE A 75 -2.26 -19.82 0.35
CA ILE A 75 -2.37 -19.11 1.63
C ILE A 75 -1.03 -18.94 2.37
N TYR A 76 -0.07 -19.83 2.13
CA TYR A 76 1.27 -19.77 2.74
C TYR A 76 2.33 -19.07 1.87
N THR A 77 2.00 -18.68 0.64
CA THR A 77 2.95 -18.10 -0.33
C THR A 77 2.54 -16.75 -0.88
N ALA A 78 1.24 -16.44 -0.87
CA ALA A 78 0.73 -15.13 -1.25
C ALA A 78 0.91 -14.12 -0.11
N ALA A 79 1.19 -12.87 -0.48
CA ALA A 79 1.21 -11.78 0.47
C ALA A 79 -0.19 -11.52 1.04
N PRO A 80 -0.33 -11.30 2.35
CA PRO A 80 -1.59 -10.89 2.95
C PRO A 80 -1.94 -9.46 2.50
N LYS A 81 -3.23 -9.16 2.46
CA LYS A 81 -3.80 -7.84 2.12
C LYS A 81 -3.92 -6.97 3.37
N VAL A 82 -2.78 -6.69 3.99
CA VAL A 82 -2.67 -5.81 5.17
C VAL A 82 -2.33 -4.40 4.70
N VAL A 83 -2.97 -3.42 5.32
CA VAL A 83 -2.78 -1.99 5.09
C VAL A 83 -2.69 -1.27 6.44
N VAL A 84 -2.22 -0.03 6.42
CA VAL A 84 -2.28 0.88 7.57
C VAL A 84 -3.26 1.99 7.26
N PHE A 85 -4.16 2.29 8.20
CA PHE A 85 -5.18 3.33 8.05
C PHE A 85 -4.83 4.53 8.93
N ASP A 86 -4.62 5.69 8.33
CA ASP A 86 -4.48 6.94 9.06
C ASP A 86 -5.86 7.50 9.39
N VAL A 87 -6.20 7.47 10.67
CA VAL A 87 -7.49 7.97 11.17
C VAL A 87 -7.60 9.50 11.10
N THR A 88 -6.48 10.20 11.00
CA THR A 88 -6.41 11.67 10.93
C THR A 88 -6.76 12.15 9.53
N GLU A 89 -6.11 11.56 8.52
CA GLU A 89 -6.34 11.90 7.11
C GLU A 89 -7.54 11.13 6.52
N GLY A 90 -7.94 10.02 7.15
CA GLY A 90 -9.05 9.19 6.67
C GLY A 90 -8.67 8.32 5.46
N GLU A 91 -7.37 8.12 5.25
CA GLU A 91 -6.80 7.39 4.11
C GLU A 91 -6.10 6.11 4.59
N TYR A 92 -5.87 5.17 3.67
CA TYR A 92 -5.06 3.99 3.97
C TYR A 92 -3.98 3.77 2.94
N TYR A 93 -2.93 3.08 3.38
CA TYR A 93 -1.72 2.86 2.61
C TYR A 93 -1.39 1.38 2.53
N TYR A 94 -0.96 0.94 1.36
CA TYR A 94 -0.28 -0.34 1.25
C TYR A 94 1.10 -0.23 1.87
N VAL A 95 1.51 -1.24 2.61
CA VAL A 95 2.86 -1.30 3.16
C VAL A 95 3.75 -2.12 2.24
N LYS A 96 4.87 -1.56 1.80
CA LYS A 96 5.95 -2.31 1.13
C LYS A 96 6.85 -2.92 2.21
N PRO A 97 6.75 -4.22 2.47
CA PRO A 97 7.54 -4.82 3.54
C PRO A 97 9.00 -4.93 3.11
N THR A 98 9.89 -4.65 4.06
CA THR A 98 11.34 -4.73 3.90
C THR A 98 11.93 -5.44 5.12
N LYS A 99 13.18 -5.91 5.02
CA LYS A 99 13.85 -6.54 6.17
C LYS A 99 14.31 -5.53 7.22
N ASP A 100 14.61 -4.31 6.77
CA ASP A 100 15.19 -3.25 7.60
C ASP A 100 14.13 -2.24 8.09
N GLY A 101 12.89 -2.34 7.60
CA GLY A 101 11.75 -1.54 8.04
C GLY A 101 10.73 -2.43 8.74
N VAL A 102 9.60 -2.72 8.08
CA VAL A 102 8.55 -3.58 8.64
C VAL A 102 8.29 -4.80 7.76
N THR A 103 8.10 -5.96 8.38
CA THR A 103 7.76 -7.21 7.71
C THR A 103 6.26 -7.52 7.79
N TYR A 104 5.76 -8.39 6.91
CA TYR A 104 4.39 -8.90 7.04
C TYR A 104 4.15 -9.63 8.36
N SER A 105 5.17 -10.26 8.95
CA SER A 105 5.02 -10.95 10.24
C SER A 105 4.70 -9.95 11.35
N GLU A 106 5.44 -8.85 11.40
CA GLU A 106 5.23 -7.78 12.39
C GLU A 106 3.87 -7.10 12.21
N LEU A 107 3.47 -6.83 10.97
CA LEU A 107 2.13 -6.29 10.68
C LEU A 107 1.01 -7.26 11.10
N LEU A 108 1.18 -8.56 10.88
CA LEU A 108 0.19 -9.56 11.29
C LEU A 108 0.15 -9.75 12.82
N GLU A 109 1.28 -9.64 13.49
CA GLU A 109 1.35 -9.67 14.96
C GLU A 109 0.72 -8.40 15.59
N GLY A 110 0.92 -7.25 14.95
CA GLY A 110 0.34 -5.96 15.31
C GLY A 110 -1.12 -5.78 14.89
N PHE A 111 -1.72 -6.73 14.18
CA PHE A 111 -3.01 -6.57 13.54
C PHE A 111 -4.12 -6.13 14.51
N GLY A 112 -4.86 -5.07 14.13
CA GLY A 112 -5.88 -4.41 14.95
C GLY A 112 -5.32 -3.53 16.08
N GLY A 113 -4.00 -3.43 16.20
CA GLY A 113 -3.27 -2.43 16.97
C GLY A 113 -2.92 -1.21 16.13
N THR A 114 -1.96 -0.43 16.60
CA THR A 114 -1.52 0.81 15.95
C THR A 114 -0.05 0.76 15.57
N LEU A 115 0.30 1.62 14.62
CA LEU A 115 1.62 1.82 14.09
C LEU A 115 1.94 3.32 14.14
N ASP A 116 3.07 3.65 14.73
CA ASP A 116 3.72 4.96 14.64
C ASP A 116 4.96 4.78 13.77
N GLY A 117 5.17 5.62 12.77
CA GLY A 117 6.33 5.45 11.89
C GLY A 117 6.45 6.50 10.81
N SER A 118 7.69 6.64 10.32
CA SER A 118 8.05 7.51 9.22
C SER A 118 8.49 6.68 8.01
N GLY A 119 8.18 7.17 6.83
CA GLY A 119 8.52 6.47 5.61
C GLY A 119 8.36 7.32 4.37
N VAL A 120 8.51 6.67 3.22
CA VAL A 120 8.40 7.31 1.91
C VAL A 120 7.37 6.60 1.04
N ILE A 121 6.59 7.37 0.29
CA ILE A 121 5.71 6.85 -0.74
C ILE A 121 6.56 6.40 -1.92
N VAL A 122 6.49 5.10 -2.26
CA VAL A 122 7.32 4.47 -3.29
C VAL A 122 6.53 4.04 -4.53
N GLY A 123 5.26 4.44 -4.60
CA GLY A 123 4.38 4.19 -5.73
C GLY A 123 2.92 4.08 -5.31
N GLU A 124 2.11 3.59 -6.23
CA GLU A 124 0.67 3.46 -6.07
C GLU A 124 0.19 2.12 -6.61
N LYS A 125 -0.85 1.57 -6.00
CA LYS A 125 -1.57 0.40 -6.50
C LYS A 125 -3.06 0.64 -6.38
N ASN A 126 -3.77 0.63 -7.52
CA ASN A 126 -5.21 0.83 -7.59
C ASN A 126 -5.69 2.17 -6.98
N GLY A 127 -4.95 3.27 -7.14
CA GLY A 127 -5.31 4.55 -6.51
C GLY A 127 -4.89 4.69 -5.05
N ILE A 128 -4.21 3.69 -4.48
CA ILE A 128 -3.81 3.67 -3.07
C ILE A 128 -2.28 3.71 -2.99
N SER A 129 -1.75 4.68 -2.26
CA SER A 129 -0.32 4.89 -2.07
C SER A 129 0.35 3.70 -1.36
N ILE A 130 1.58 3.40 -1.77
CA ILE A 130 2.43 2.36 -1.19
C ILE A 130 3.52 3.03 -0.38
N VAL A 131 3.54 2.81 0.93
CA VAL A 131 4.53 3.37 1.85
C VAL A 131 5.60 2.33 2.16
N LYS A 132 6.85 2.76 2.12
CA LYS A 132 8.00 2.01 2.63
C LYS A 132 8.47 2.72 3.91
N PHE A 133 8.27 2.07 5.06
CA PHE A 133 8.75 2.59 6.34
C PHE A 133 10.26 2.48 6.48
N GLU A 134 10.84 3.49 7.12
CA GLU A 134 12.24 3.52 7.55
C GLU A 134 12.35 3.22 9.03
N GLU A 135 11.50 3.86 9.84
CA GLU A 135 11.36 3.58 11.27
C GLU A 135 9.90 3.25 11.60
N VAL A 136 9.71 2.27 12.47
CA VAL A 136 8.37 1.81 12.85
C VAL A 136 8.35 1.38 14.30
N ASP A 137 7.30 1.77 15.03
CA ASP A 137 6.93 1.22 16.32
C ASP A 137 5.49 0.70 16.25
N ILE A 138 5.31 -0.57 16.60
CA ILE A 138 4.00 -1.23 16.55
C ILE A 138 3.52 -1.48 17.96
N THR A 139 2.36 -0.90 18.28
CA THR A 139 1.64 -1.19 19.52
C THR A 139 0.54 -2.21 19.23
N PRO A 140 0.75 -3.51 19.53
CA PRO A 140 -0.23 -4.53 19.23
C PRO A 140 -1.51 -4.38 20.06
N LYS A 141 -2.62 -4.89 19.53
CA LYS A 141 -3.90 -4.89 20.24
C LYS A 141 -3.79 -5.66 21.57
N PRO A 142 -4.26 -5.09 22.70
CA PRO A 142 -4.25 -5.79 23.99
C PRO A 142 -5.03 -7.11 23.92
N LYS A 143 -4.43 -8.19 24.43
CA LYS A 143 -5.08 -9.49 24.49
C LYS A 143 -6.25 -9.47 25.49
N PRO A 144 -7.35 -10.21 25.22
CA PRO A 144 -8.44 -10.35 26.19
C PRO A 144 -7.91 -10.80 27.56
N GLY A 145 -8.22 -10.04 28.61
CA GLY A 145 -7.79 -10.33 29.98
C GLY A 145 -6.55 -9.58 30.47
N PHE A 146 -5.89 -8.78 29.63
CA PHE A 146 -4.75 -7.94 30.04
C PHE A 146 -5.07 -7.02 31.24
N PHE A 147 -6.30 -6.50 31.30
CA PHE A 147 -6.74 -5.59 32.37
C PHE A 147 -7.40 -6.27 33.58
N LYS A 148 -7.42 -7.61 33.66
CA LYS A 148 -8.08 -8.34 34.77
C LYS A 148 -7.44 -8.15 36.15
N GLY A 149 -6.37 -7.36 36.26
CA GLY A 149 -5.69 -7.03 37.52
C GLY A 149 -5.52 -5.54 37.80
N CYS A 150 -6.16 -4.65 37.02
CA CYS A 150 -6.10 -3.19 37.21
C CYS A 150 -7.35 -2.60 37.89
N LEU A 151 -8.13 -3.43 38.59
CA LEU A 151 -9.29 -3.03 39.39
C LEU A 151 -9.12 -3.46 40.84
#